data_AF-A0A7S0XHE6-F1
#
_entry.id   AF-A0A7S0XHE6-F1
#
_cell.length_a   1.000
_cell.length_b   1.000
_cell.length_c   1.000
_cell.angle_alpha   90.00
_cell.angle_beta   90.00
_cell.angle_gamma   90.00
#
_symmetry.space_group_name_H-M   'P 1'
#
loop_
_entity.id
_entity.type
_entity.pdbx_description
1 polymer ?
#
loop_
_entity_poly.entity_id
_entity_poly.type
_entity_poly.pdbx_seq_one_letter_code
_entity_poly.pdbx_strand_id
1 'polypeptide(L)'
;EAELAAALGQGAVAEDTNLDNAREAAEAELLSHAAGVHGSRAAGKGLVAAYAPVVVALCGHPAVASGHALLRGAALAALSRLMAIDASFCEQHLQLLFTRLRGEPDKGTRAALMVALGDLAFRFPNAVEPWTEHLYGLRKWGNSLHDADAGVRQHAITVLAHLVLNDMMKVKGHIAEMARCLEDP
;
A
#
# COMPACT_ATOMS: atom_id res chain seq x y z
N GLU A 1 -21.73 38.80 -10.03
CA GLU A 1 -21.30 37.52 -10.65
C GLU A 1 -20.36 36.71 -9.75
N ALA A 2 -19.26 37.30 -9.23
CA ALA A 2 -18.33 36.59 -8.34
C ALA A 2 -18.97 36.07 -7.02
N GLU A 3 -19.84 36.84 -6.37
CA GLU A 3 -20.55 36.41 -5.16
C GLU A 3 -21.59 35.30 -5.44
N LEU A 4 -22.18 35.28 -6.64
CA LEU A 4 -23.12 34.24 -7.06
C LEU A 4 -22.39 32.92 -7.34
N ALA A 5 -21.21 32.98 -7.97
CA ALA A 5 -20.35 31.82 -8.21
C ALA A 5 -19.82 31.20 -6.90
N ALA A 6 -19.49 32.04 -5.90
CA ALA A 6 -19.13 31.59 -4.56
C ALA A 6 -20.31 30.94 -3.82
N ALA A 7 -21.51 31.53 -3.88
CA ALA A 7 -22.73 30.96 -3.29
C ALA A 7 -23.19 29.65 -3.96
N LEU A 8 -22.84 29.43 -5.23
CA LEU A 8 -23.09 28.21 -5.99
C LEU A 8 -22.00 27.14 -5.83
N GLY A 9 -20.98 27.38 -4.98
CA GLY A 9 -19.91 26.42 -4.71
C GLY A 9 -18.94 26.19 -5.87
N GLN A 10 -18.99 27.01 -6.93
CA GLN A 10 -18.20 26.81 -8.15
C GLN A 10 -16.69 27.07 -7.96
N GLY A 11 -16.28 27.67 -6.83
CA GLY A 11 -14.88 27.78 -6.41
C GLY A 11 -14.39 26.65 -5.49
N ALA A 12 -15.31 25.95 -4.81
CA ALA A 12 -14.96 24.96 -3.79
C ALA A 12 -14.28 23.72 -4.39
N VAL A 13 -14.77 23.23 -5.53
CA VAL A 13 -14.18 22.05 -6.20
C VAL A 13 -12.74 22.31 -6.66
N ALA A 14 -12.47 23.51 -7.19
CA ALA A 14 -11.14 23.89 -7.65
C ALA A 14 -10.19 24.09 -6.47
N GLU A 15 -10.68 24.66 -5.36
CA GLU A 15 -9.91 24.83 -4.13
C GLU A 15 -9.59 23.48 -3.47
N ASP A 16 -10.56 22.57 -3.38
CA ASP A 16 -10.37 21.20 -2.90
C ASP A 16 -9.34 20.44 -3.74
N THR A 17 -9.44 20.53 -5.07
CA THR A 17 -8.46 19.90 -5.98
C THR A 17 -7.05 20.48 -5.75
N ASN A 18 -6.92 21.78 -5.54
CA ASN A 18 -5.63 22.41 -5.25
C ASN A 18 -5.05 21.96 -3.91
N LEU A 19 -5.90 21.80 -2.89
CA LEU A 19 -5.48 21.28 -1.58
C LEU A 19 -5.01 19.82 -1.68
N ASP A 20 -5.73 18.98 -2.42
CA ASP A 20 -5.31 17.60 -2.67
C ASP A 20 -3.97 17.53 -3.41
N ASN A 21 -3.80 18.32 -4.47
CA ASN A 21 -2.54 18.40 -5.21
C ASN A 21 -1.38 18.90 -4.33
N ALA A 22 -1.62 19.90 -3.49
CA ALA A 22 -0.61 20.43 -2.57
C ALA A 22 -0.22 19.41 -1.51
N ARG A 23 -1.20 18.63 -0.98
CA ARG A 23 -0.94 17.52 -0.07
C ARG A 23 -0.07 16.46 -0.74
N GLU A 24 -0.43 16.02 -1.94
CA GLU A 24 0.33 14.99 -2.67
C GLU A 24 1.76 15.46 -2.98
N ALA A 25 1.94 16.72 -3.37
CA ALA A 25 3.27 17.29 -3.58
C ALA A 25 4.12 17.31 -2.31
N ALA A 26 3.52 17.67 -1.16
CA ALA A 26 4.20 17.66 0.13
C ALA A 26 4.57 16.24 0.59
N GLU A 27 3.68 15.26 0.37
CA GLU A 27 3.96 13.84 0.66
C GLU A 27 5.09 13.30 -0.23
N ALA A 28 5.07 13.59 -1.53
CA ALA A 28 6.12 13.21 -2.47
C ALA A 28 7.49 13.81 -2.09
N GLU A 29 7.51 15.04 -1.56
CA GLU A 29 8.75 15.69 -1.09
C GLU A 29 9.44 14.90 0.03
N LEU A 30 8.68 14.22 0.91
CA LEU A 30 9.22 13.41 2.01
C LEU A 30 10.11 12.27 1.52
N LEU A 31 9.81 11.71 0.35
CA LEU A 31 10.57 10.63 -0.29
C LEU A 31 11.50 11.12 -1.40
N SER A 32 11.37 12.38 -1.83
CA SER A 32 12.27 12.98 -2.80
C SER A 32 13.68 13.14 -2.21
N HIS A 33 14.66 12.48 -2.83
CA HIS A 33 16.05 12.85 -2.65
C HIS A 33 16.30 14.07 -3.54
N ALA A 34 16.01 15.27 -3.04
CA ALA A 34 16.54 16.48 -3.65
C ALA A 34 18.06 16.52 -3.42
N ALA A 35 18.80 15.69 -4.16
CA ALA A 35 20.19 16.01 -4.47
C ALA A 35 20.11 17.34 -5.23
N GLY A 36 20.62 18.41 -4.62
CA GLY A 36 20.59 19.75 -5.20
C GLY A 36 21.13 19.74 -6.63
N VAL A 37 20.23 19.67 -7.60
CA VAL A 37 20.53 20.00 -8.98
C VAL A 37 20.54 21.52 -9.01
N HIS A 38 21.76 22.08 -8.99
CA HIS A 38 22.07 23.47 -9.33
C HIS A 38 21.47 24.56 -8.41
N GLY A 39 22.10 24.75 -7.24
CA GLY A 39 22.29 26.10 -6.70
C GLY A 39 21.39 26.58 -5.55
N SER A 40 20.42 25.81 -5.07
CA SER A 40 19.65 26.20 -3.88
C SER A 40 20.30 25.69 -2.58
N ARG A 41 20.82 26.62 -1.78
CA ARG A 41 21.62 26.42 -0.55
C ARG A 41 20.80 26.05 0.70
N ALA A 42 19.78 25.21 0.58
CA ALA A 42 19.10 24.60 1.73
C ALA A 42 18.47 23.24 1.38
N ALA A 43 19.20 22.36 0.69
CA ALA A 43 18.77 20.99 0.45
C ALA A 43 18.93 20.15 1.72
N GLY A 44 17.94 20.22 2.62
CA GLY A 44 17.80 19.22 3.67
C GLY A 44 17.41 17.89 3.02
N LYS A 45 18.28 16.88 3.11
CA LYS A 45 17.90 15.51 2.76
C LYS A 45 16.76 15.12 3.70
N GLY A 46 15.55 14.88 3.19
CA GLY A 46 14.46 14.36 4.00
C GLY A 46 14.92 13.10 4.71
N LEU A 47 14.77 13.06 6.04
CA LEU A 47 15.23 11.91 6.83
C LEU A 47 14.56 10.61 6.33
N VAL A 48 13.28 10.70 5.96
CA VAL A 48 12.51 9.59 5.39
C VAL A 48 13.10 9.13 4.06
N ALA A 49 13.36 10.05 3.13
CA ALA A 49 14.06 9.76 1.87
C ALA A 49 15.42 9.09 2.08
N ALA A 50 16.17 9.47 3.12
CA ALA A 50 17.47 8.86 3.45
C ALA A 50 17.35 7.38 3.90
N TYR A 51 16.29 7.02 4.62
CA TYR A 51 16.07 5.64 5.10
C TYR A 51 15.33 4.75 4.11
N ALA A 52 14.56 5.31 3.18
CA ALA A 52 13.83 4.55 2.16
C ALA A 52 14.68 3.49 1.42
N PRO A 53 15.85 3.82 0.84
CA PRO A 53 16.68 2.82 0.16
C PRO A 53 17.25 1.76 1.13
N VAL A 54 17.48 2.12 2.39
CA VAL A 54 17.94 1.18 3.42
C VAL A 54 16.85 0.15 3.72
N VAL A 55 15.61 0.58 3.87
CA VAL A 55 14.46 -0.32 4.11
C VAL A 55 14.23 -1.25 2.92
N VAL A 56 14.30 -0.72 1.70
CA VAL A 56 14.18 -1.52 0.46
C VAL A 56 15.30 -2.57 0.40
N ALA A 57 16.55 -2.16 0.67
CA ALA A 57 17.69 -3.08 0.70
C ALA A 57 17.52 -4.17 1.78
N LEU A 58 17.05 -3.81 2.98
CA LEU A 58 16.77 -4.78 4.04
C LEU A 58 15.70 -5.79 3.62
N CYS A 59 14.61 -5.34 3.00
CA CYS A 59 13.56 -6.24 2.51
C CYS A 59 14.04 -7.16 1.38
N GLY A 60 14.95 -6.67 0.52
CA GLY A 60 15.58 -7.46 -0.55
C GLY A 60 16.68 -8.42 -0.07
N HIS A 61 17.24 -8.22 1.13
CA HIS A 61 18.40 -8.97 1.57
C HIS A 61 18.05 -10.41 2.02
N PRO A 62 18.75 -11.44 1.52
CA PRO A 62 18.44 -12.84 1.83
C PRO A 62 18.65 -13.16 3.33
N ALA A 63 19.67 -12.59 3.97
CA ALA A 63 19.89 -12.77 5.41
C ALA A 63 18.74 -12.21 6.27
N VAL A 64 18.07 -11.15 5.79
CA VAL A 64 16.86 -10.65 6.43
C VAL A 64 15.71 -11.60 6.11
N ALA A 65 15.59 -12.10 4.87
CA ALA A 65 14.57 -13.10 4.46
C ALA A 65 14.53 -14.35 5.34
N SER A 66 15.69 -14.89 5.69
CA SER A 66 15.83 -16.06 6.56
C SER A 66 16.05 -15.70 8.03
N GLY A 67 15.99 -14.40 8.36
CA GLY A 67 16.31 -13.88 9.69
C GLY A 67 15.17 -14.01 10.70
N HIS A 68 15.36 -13.38 11.86
CA HIS A 68 14.39 -13.38 12.94
C HIS A 68 13.05 -12.73 12.51
N ALA A 69 11.93 -13.30 12.95
CA ALA A 69 10.58 -12.84 12.56
C ALA A 69 10.34 -11.36 12.84
N LEU A 70 10.79 -10.86 13.99
CA LEU A 70 10.69 -9.45 14.35
C LEU A 70 11.37 -8.51 13.34
N LEU A 71 12.58 -8.85 12.88
CA LEU A 71 13.29 -8.01 11.92
C LEU A 71 12.61 -8.03 10.55
N ARG A 72 12.13 -9.21 10.12
CA ARG A 72 11.39 -9.38 8.86
C ARG A 72 10.09 -8.58 8.86
N GLY A 73 9.27 -8.77 9.88
CA GLY A 73 8.00 -8.06 10.05
C GLY A 73 8.21 -6.56 10.16
N ALA A 74 9.20 -6.09 10.94
CA ALA A 74 9.50 -4.67 11.05
C ALA A 74 9.96 -4.05 9.72
N ALA A 75 10.83 -4.74 8.96
CA ALA A 75 11.28 -4.26 7.66
C ALA A 75 10.12 -4.16 6.66
N LEU A 76 9.27 -5.18 6.60
CA LEU A 76 8.11 -5.22 5.70
C LEU A 76 7.06 -4.17 6.06
N ALA A 77 6.82 -3.97 7.35
CA ALA A 77 5.89 -2.96 7.83
C ALA A 77 6.45 -1.53 7.66
N ALA A 78 7.79 -1.35 7.72
CA ALA A 78 8.42 -0.08 7.37
C ALA A 78 8.28 0.19 5.87
N LEU A 79 8.51 -0.82 5.02
CA LEU A 79 8.34 -0.70 3.57
C LEU A 79 6.91 -0.31 3.21
N SER A 80 5.90 -0.98 3.77
CA SER A 80 4.50 -0.68 3.47
C SER A 80 4.09 0.74 3.89
N ARG A 81 4.64 1.26 5.00
CA ARG A 81 4.41 2.64 5.44
C ARG A 81 5.07 3.67 4.51
N LEU A 82 6.27 3.39 4.01
CA LEU A 82 6.91 4.25 3.00
C LEU A 82 6.12 4.24 1.70
N MET A 83 5.61 3.07 1.28
CA MET A 83 4.73 2.94 0.12
C MET A 83 3.44 3.73 0.26
N ALA A 84 2.93 3.96 1.48
CA ALA A 84 1.73 4.77 1.70
C ALA A 84 1.94 6.28 1.50
N ILE A 85 3.19 6.74 1.41
CA ILE A 85 3.54 8.16 1.26
C ILE A 85 3.49 8.59 -0.21
N ASP A 86 4.00 7.79 -1.13
CA ASP A 86 4.14 8.16 -2.54
C ASP A 86 3.70 7.04 -3.47
N ALA A 87 2.84 7.37 -4.43
CA ALA A 87 2.27 6.40 -5.38
C ALA A 87 3.33 5.75 -6.26
N SER A 88 4.34 6.51 -6.72
CA SER A 88 5.41 6.01 -7.58
C SER A 88 6.33 5.05 -6.82
N PHE A 89 6.63 5.35 -5.55
CA PHE A 89 7.39 4.48 -4.66
C PHE A 89 6.60 3.21 -4.34
N CYS A 90 5.28 3.32 -4.13
CA CYS A 90 4.40 2.16 -3.99
C CYS A 90 4.50 1.24 -5.21
N GLU A 91 4.27 1.76 -6.41
CA GLU A 91 4.28 0.99 -7.65
C GLU A 91 5.60 0.25 -7.88
N GLN A 92 6.74 0.92 -7.61
CA GLN A 92 8.08 0.35 -7.76
C GLN A 92 8.37 -0.82 -6.81
N HIS A 93 7.69 -0.89 -5.65
CA HIS A 93 8.02 -1.84 -4.58
C HIS A 93 6.94 -2.88 -4.28
N LEU A 94 5.77 -2.81 -4.93
CA LEU A 94 4.72 -3.83 -4.80
C LEU A 94 5.23 -5.24 -5.12
N GLN A 95 6.03 -5.42 -6.16
CA GLN A 95 6.60 -6.73 -6.50
C GLN A 95 7.47 -7.30 -5.37
N LEU A 96 8.31 -6.47 -4.74
CA LEU A 96 9.12 -6.89 -3.61
C LEU A 96 8.23 -7.29 -2.44
N LEU A 97 7.22 -6.48 -2.11
CA LEU A 97 6.29 -6.73 -1.02
C LEU A 97 5.54 -8.07 -1.20
N PHE A 98 4.97 -8.34 -2.38
CA PHE A 98 4.28 -9.60 -2.67
C PHE A 98 5.24 -10.80 -2.68
N THR A 99 6.46 -10.64 -3.21
CA THR A 99 7.48 -11.70 -3.17
C THR A 99 7.82 -12.11 -1.75
N ARG A 100 7.91 -11.12 -0.84
CA ARG A 100 8.19 -11.34 0.57
C ARG A 100 7.01 -11.95 1.31
N LEU A 101 5.80 -11.44 1.05
CA LEU A 101 4.56 -11.98 1.64
C LEU A 101 4.38 -13.47 1.34
N ARG A 102 4.67 -13.90 0.11
CA ARG A 102 4.57 -15.33 -0.27
C ARG A 102 5.43 -16.25 0.57
N GLY A 103 6.63 -15.80 0.94
CA GLY A 103 7.60 -16.58 1.70
C GLY A 103 7.47 -16.42 3.21
N GLU A 104 6.46 -15.69 3.70
CA GLU A 104 6.40 -15.24 5.09
C GLU A 104 5.78 -16.31 6.02
N PRO A 105 6.58 -16.99 6.87
CA PRO A 105 6.06 -18.03 7.76
C PRO A 105 5.23 -17.47 8.92
N ASP A 106 5.47 -16.22 9.34
CA ASP A 106 4.82 -15.64 10.50
C ASP A 106 3.41 -15.14 10.17
N LYS A 107 2.41 -15.75 10.82
CA LYS A 107 1.00 -15.41 10.59
C LYS A 107 0.65 -13.98 10.97
N GLY A 108 1.27 -13.43 12.01
CA GLY A 108 1.04 -12.05 12.44
C GLY A 108 1.49 -11.06 11.37
N THR A 109 2.67 -11.31 10.80
CA THR A 109 3.22 -10.53 9.69
C THR A 109 2.35 -10.65 8.43
N ARG A 110 1.87 -11.86 8.08
CA ARG A 110 0.94 -12.02 6.94
C ARG A 110 -0.36 -11.24 7.12
N ALA A 111 -1.00 -11.34 8.30
CA ALA A 111 -2.22 -10.58 8.59
C ALA A 111 -1.97 -9.07 8.55
N ALA A 112 -0.88 -8.59 9.17
CA ALA A 112 -0.52 -7.18 9.15
C ALA A 112 -0.25 -6.65 7.73
N LEU A 113 0.40 -7.44 6.89
CA LEU A 113 0.62 -7.09 5.49
C LEU A 113 -0.67 -7.10 4.67
N MET A 114 -1.62 -7.99 4.97
CA MET A 114 -2.92 -7.97 4.30
C MET A 114 -3.68 -6.66 4.59
N VAL A 115 -3.65 -6.18 5.84
CA VAL A 115 -4.20 -4.87 6.21
C VAL A 115 -3.47 -3.75 5.48
N ALA A 116 -2.13 -3.74 5.53
CA ALA A 116 -1.35 -2.71 4.86
C ALA A 116 -1.57 -2.68 3.33
N LEU A 117 -1.71 -3.83 2.68
CA LEU A 117 -2.06 -3.92 1.27
C LEU A 117 -3.47 -3.37 0.98
N GLY A 118 -4.40 -3.55 1.92
CA GLY A 118 -5.71 -2.91 1.87
C GLY A 118 -5.63 -1.39 1.92
N ASP A 119 -4.85 -0.86 2.85
CA ASP A 119 -4.62 0.59 2.96
C ASP A 119 -3.99 1.16 1.68
N LEU A 120 -3.03 0.43 1.08
CA LEU A 120 -2.42 0.81 -0.20
C LEU A 120 -3.41 0.72 -1.37
N ALA A 121 -4.30 -0.28 -1.39
CA ALA A 121 -5.34 -0.41 -2.42
C ALA A 121 -6.37 0.73 -2.31
N PHE A 122 -6.68 1.16 -1.09
CA PHE A 122 -7.52 2.32 -0.84
C PHE A 122 -6.81 3.62 -1.24
N ARG A 123 -5.54 3.82 -0.86
CA ARG A 123 -4.81 5.07 -1.15
C ARG A 123 -4.43 5.20 -2.63
N PHE A 124 -4.00 4.11 -3.26
CA PHE A 124 -3.44 4.07 -4.62
C PHE A 124 -4.04 2.92 -5.44
N PRO A 125 -5.35 2.95 -5.74
CA PRO A 125 -6.06 1.84 -6.40
C PRO A 125 -5.44 1.46 -7.76
N ASN A 126 -4.98 2.45 -8.53
CA ASN A 126 -4.38 2.22 -9.85
C ASN A 126 -3.05 1.45 -9.76
N ALA A 127 -2.23 1.71 -8.73
CA ALA A 127 -0.97 1.01 -8.53
C ALA A 127 -1.19 -0.45 -8.09
N VAL A 128 -2.24 -0.71 -7.31
CA VAL A 128 -2.56 -2.03 -6.77
C VAL A 128 -3.42 -2.87 -7.72
N GLU A 129 -4.12 -2.25 -8.67
CA GLU A 129 -4.99 -2.95 -9.63
C GLU A 129 -4.35 -4.19 -10.28
N PRO A 130 -3.10 -4.14 -10.80
CA PRO A 130 -2.43 -5.30 -11.41
C PRO A 130 -2.21 -6.47 -10.44
N TRP A 131 -2.23 -6.20 -9.14
CA TRP A 131 -1.95 -7.16 -8.07
C TRP A 131 -3.21 -7.73 -7.44
N THR A 132 -4.40 -7.27 -7.83
CA THR A 132 -5.70 -7.63 -7.24
C THR A 132 -5.92 -9.16 -7.16
N GLU A 133 -5.51 -9.92 -8.17
CA GLU A 133 -5.61 -11.40 -8.15
C GLU A 133 -4.85 -12.04 -6.97
N HIS A 134 -3.74 -11.43 -6.53
CA HIS A 134 -2.97 -11.90 -5.38
C HIS A 134 -3.69 -11.62 -4.07
N LEU A 135 -4.42 -10.51 -3.97
CA LEU A 135 -5.21 -10.17 -2.77
C LEU A 135 -6.38 -11.13 -2.58
N TYR A 136 -7.05 -11.52 -3.66
CA TYR A 136 -8.09 -12.56 -3.65
C TYR A 136 -7.54 -13.99 -3.52
N GLY A 137 -6.22 -14.16 -3.56
CA GLY A 137 -5.59 -15.47 -3.43
C GLY A 137 -5.76 -16.41 -4.64
N LEU A 138 -6.01 -15.87 -5.83
CA LEU A 138 -6.29 -16.64 -7.05
C LEU A 138 -5.02 -17.20 -7.73
N ARG A 139 -3.85 -16.66 -7.38
CA ARG A 139 -2.56 -17.17 -7.85
C ARG A 139 -1.85 -17.91 -6.73
N LYS A 140 -1.02 -18.89 -7.12
CA LYS A 140 -0.08 -19.65 -6.25
C LYS A 140 0.92 -18.79 -5.43
N TRP A 141 0.81 -17.46 -5.49
CA TRP A 141 1.65 -16.45 -4.87
C TRP A 141 0.91 -15.57 -3.85
N GLY A 142 -0.43 -15.58 -3.83
CA GLY A 142 -1.24 -14.94 -2.80
C GLY A 142 -2.14 -15.99 -2.20
N ASN A 143 -2.12 -16.17 -0.89
CA ASN A 143 -3.00 -17.10 -0.20
C ASN A 143 -3.86 -16.39 0.83
N SER A 144 -4.13 -15.07 0.71
CA SER A 144 -4.81 -14.35 1.80
C SER A 144 -6.18 -14.95 2.15
N LEU A 145 -7.00 -15.29 1.14
CA LEU A 145 -8.28 -16.01 1.34
C LEU A 145 -8.12 -17.52 1.56
N HIS A 146 -6.98 -18.09 1.18
CA HIS A 146 -6.66 -19.52 1.27
C HIS A 146 -5.52 -19.79 2.27
N ASP A 147 -5.39 -18.94 3.30
CA ASP A 147 -4.28 -19.01 4.24
C ASP A 147 -4.49 -20.21 5.15
N ALA A 148 -3.41 -20.83 5.61
CA ALA A 148 -3.52 -21.93 6.56
C ALA A 148 -4.12 -21.48 7.90
N ASP A 149 -3.88 -20.23 8.31
CA ASP A 149 -4.39 -19.67 9.56
C ASP A 149 -5.73 -18.93 9.35
N ALA A 150 -6.75 -19.34 10.11
CA ALA A 150 -8.09 -18.76 10.04
C ALA A 150 -8.13 -17.27 10.38
N GLY A 151 -7.24 -16.81 11.27
CA GLY A 151 -7.11 -15.40 11.61
C GLY A 151 -6.64 -14.57 10.42
N VAL A 152 -5.69 -15.07 9.63
CA VAL A 152 -5.23 -14.40 8.40
C VAL A 152 -6.35 -14.34 7.36
N ARG A 153 -7.11 -15.43 7.18
CA ARG A 153 -8.28 -15.45 6.29
C ARG A 153 -9.36 -14.45 6.71
N GLN A 154 -9.64 -14.35 8.00
CA GLN A 154 -10.59 -13.36 8.54
C GLN A 154 -10.15 -11.93 8.21
N HIS A 155 -8.87 -11.58 8.41
CA HIS A 155 -8.36 -10.25 8.05
C HIS A 155 -8.50 -10.00 6.54
N ALA A 156 -8.21 -10.99 5.71
CA ALA A 156 -8.35 -10.88 4.25
C ALA A 156 -9.80 -10.59 3.83
N ILE A 157 -10.78 -11.32 4.36
CA ILE A 157 -12.20 -11.09 4.08
C ILE A 157 -12.62 -9.69 4.53
N THR A 158 -12.24 -9.28 5.74
CA THR A 158 -12.59 -7.95 6.27
C THR A 158 -12.04 -6.83 5.38
N VAL A 159 -10.77 -6.93 4.99
CA VAL A 159 -10.12 -5.94 4.10
C VAL A 159 -10.78 -5.93 2.73
N LEU A 160 -10.97 -7.08 2.11
CA LEU A 160 -11.58 -7.18 0.78
C LEU A 160 -13.03 -6.69 0.78
N ALA A 161 -13.82 -7.03 1.80
CA ALA A 161 -15.18 -6.53 1.96
C ALA A 161 -15.19 -5.00 2.08
N HIS A 162 -14.29 -4.43 2.89
CA HIS A 162 -14.15 -2.98 3.01
C HIS A 162 -13.84 -2.31 1.67
N LEU A 163 -12.88 -2.84 0.91
CA LEU A 163 -12.48 -2.27 -0.39
C LEU A 163 -13.59 -2.35 -1.44
N VAL A 164 -14.32 -3.46 -1.48
CA VAL A 164 -15.45 -3.65 -2.40
C VAL A 164 -16.61 -2.72 -2.04
N LEU A 165 -16.94 -2.60 -0.75
CA LEU A 165 -18.03 -1.73 -0.30
C LEU A 165 -17.75 -0.23 -0.52
N ASN A 166 -16.46 0.16 -0.60
CA ASN A 166 -16.04 1.53 -0.89
C ASN A 166 -15.71 1.77 -2.37
N ASP A 167 -16.05 0.85 -3.28
CA ASP A 167 -15.78 0.93 -4.73
C ASP A 167 -14.28 1.10 -5.11
N MET A 168 -13.38 0.71 -4.21
CA MET A 168 -11.92 0.79 -4.44
C MET A 168 -11.39 -0.43 -5.20
N MET A 169 -12.14 -1.53 -5.19
CA MET A 169 -11.76 -2.76 -5.86
C MET A 169 -12.93 -3.34 -6.63
N LYS A 170 -12.73 -3.51 -7.93
CA LYS A 170 -13.75 -4.08 -8.80
C LYS A 170 -13.84 -5.58 -8.61
N VAL A 171 -15.08 -6.04 -8.52
CA VAL A 171 -15.45 -7.43 -8.41
C VAL A 171 -15.37 -8.10 -9.79
N LYS A 172 -14.15 -8.26 -10.35
CA LYS A 172 -13.91 -8.83 -11.70
C LYS A 172 -14.09 -10.36 -11.74
N GLY A 173 -15.16 -10.88 -11.13
CA GLY A 173 -15.43 -12.33 -11.01
C GLY A 173 -14.75 -13.02 -9.82
N HIS A 174 -14.01 -12.27 -8.99
CA HIS A 174 -13.28 -12.81 -7.84
C HIS A 174 -14.13 -12.99 -6.56
N ILE A 175 -15.39 -12.53 -6.56
CA ILE A 175 -16.30 -12.67 -5.40
C ILE A 175 -16.62 -14.12 -5.07
N ALA A 176 -16.50 -15.02 -6.05
CA ALA A 176 -16.68 -16.45 -5.83
C ALA A 176 -15.69 -16.97 -4.78
N GLU A 177 -14.46 -16.44 -4.73
CA GLU A 177 -13.48 -16.83 -3.71
C GLU A 177 -13.88 -16.37 -2.32
N MET A 178 -14.47 -15.17 -2.20
CA MET A 178 -15.02 -14.70 -0.92
C MET A 178 -16.25 -15.53 -0.49
N ALA A 179 -17.09 -15.94 -1.43
CA ALA A 179 -18.26 -16.77 -1.14
C ALA A 179 -17.87 -18.16 -0.63
N ARG A 180 -16.76 -18.74 -1.11
CA ARG A 180 -16.23 -20.03 -0.61
C ARG A 180 -15.83 -19.97 0.86
N CYS A 181 -15.45 -18.80 1.37
CA CYS A 181 -15.14 -18.64 2.79
C CYS A 181 -16.37 -18.81 3.70
N LEU A 182 -17.60 -18.90 3.17
CA LEU A 182 -18.79 -19.28 3.95
C LEU A 182 -18.75 -20.76 4.38
N GLU A 183 -17.97 -21.59 3.68
CA GLU A 183 -17.78 -23.01 3.97
C GLU A 183 -16.45 -23.27 4.71
N ASP A 184 -15.79 -22.21 5.20
CA ASP A 184 -14.52 -22.31 5.93
C ASP A 184 -14.73 -23.05 7.27
N PRO A 185 -14.02 -24.18 7.53
CA PRO A 185 -14.22 -25.04 8.70
C PRO A 185 -13.88 -24.41 10.06
#